data_AF-A0AAU9IW29-F1
#
_entry.id   AF-A0AAU9IW29-F1
#
_cell.length_a   1.000
_cell.length_b   1.000
_cell.length_c   1.000
_cell.angle_alpha   90.00
_cell.angle_beta   90.00
_cell.angle_gamma   90.00
#
_symmetry.space_group_name_H-M   'P 1'
#
loop_
_entity.id
_entity.type
_entity.pdbx_description
1 polymer ?
#
loop_
_entity_poly.entity_id
_entity_poly.type
_entity_poly.pdbx_seq_one_letter_code
_entity_poly.pdbx_strand_id
1 'polypeptide(L)'
;MEEQEEKIVVPIALHWNSIEPGLSLIAQLSNELLAEREKCLQLSKELESEKLKYHQLESCLSSISQEGTAKMPRTESWNSIASTTADFEDEKPLVGIYPPHIREQKILRYKMKLQRYRQKVKISRSFQGRSETARHKLRVKGKFVKSFDNNLIDL
;
A
#
# COMPACT_ATOMS: atom_id res chain seq x y z
N MET A 1 15.76 6.29 46.32
CA MET A 1 14.92 5.93 45.16
C MET A 1 15.53 4.67 44.62
N GLU A 2 14.94 3.52 44.94
CA GLU A 2 15.43 2.21 44.48
C GLU A 2 14.77 1.90 43.14
N GLU A 3 15.57 1.76 42.09
CA GLU A 3 15.14 1.35 40.77
C GLU A 3 14.79 -0.14 40.80
N GLN A 4 13.53 -0.46 40.56
CA GLN A 4 13.07 -1.84 40.39
C GLN A 4 13.39 -2.28 38.96
N GLU A 5 14.41 -3.13 38.82
CA GLU A 5 14.68 -3.85 37.57
C GLU A 5 13.55 -4.84 37.29
N GLU A 6 12.63 -4.47 36.39
CA GLU A 6 11.60 -5.38 35.88
C GLU A 6 12.27 -6.47 35.04
N LYS A 7 12.48 -7.65 35.65
CA LYS A 7 12.88 -8.88 34.95
C LYS A 7 11.77 -9.31 34.00
N ILE A 8 11.96 -9.03 32.71
CA ILE A 8 11.14 -9.56 31.63
C ILE A 8 11.42 -11.07 31.51
N VAL A 9 10.57 -11.89 32.13
CA VAL A 9 10.56 -13.34 31.94
C VAL A 9 9.68 -13.63 30.73
N VAL A 10 10.30 -13.89 29.58
CA VAL A 10 9.56 -14.37 28.39
C VAL A 10 9.38 -15.88 28.52
N PRO A 11 8.14 -16.41 28.56
CA PRO A 11 7.92 -17.84 28.62
C PRO A 11 8.18 -18.44 27.22
N ILE A 12 9.31 -19.12 27.07
CA ILE A 12 9.60 -19.93 25.89
C ILE A 12 8.78 -21.22 26.00
N ALA A 13 7.70 -21.31 25.21
CA ALA A 13 6.90 -22.52 25.11
C ALA A 13 7.61 -23.56 24.23
N LEU A 14 8.40 -24.44 24.84
CA LEU A 14 8.95 -25.63 24.17
C LEU A 14 7.88 -26.73 24.17
N HIS A 15 7.24 -26.95 23.03
CA HIS A 15 6.40 -28.13 22.81
C HIS A 15 7.28 -29.38 22.65
N TRP A 16 7.32 -30.22 23.70
CA TRP A 16 8.07 -31.47 23.72
C TRP A 16 7.21 -32.63 23.23
N ASN A 17 7.06 -32.80 21.91
CA ASN A 17 6.41 -34.00 21.36
C ASN A 17 7.43 -34.88 20.61
N SER A 18 8.00 -35.82 21.37
CA SER A 18 8.35 -37.21 21.05
C SER A 18 8.75 -37.58 19.60
N ILE A 19 10.03 -37.91 19.40
CA ILE A 19 10.58 -39.25 19.02
C ILE A 19 12.02 -39.06 18.47
N GLU A 20 12.99 -39.71 19.15
CA GLU A 20 14.47 -39.76 18.98
C GLU A 20 15.33 -38.74 19.77
N PRO A 21 16.38 -39.18 20.51
CA PRO A 21 16.84 -38.48 21.70
C PRO A 21 18.08 -37.60 21.43
N GLY A 22 17.95 -36.31 21.67
CA GLY A 22 19.09 -35.38 21.84
C GLY A 22 19.66 -34.78 20.56
N LEU A 23 20.14 -35.58 19.61
CA LEU A 23 20.87 -35.05 18.44
C LEU A 23 19.97 -34.26 17.47
N SER A 24 18.73 -34.71 17.26
CA SER A 24 17.75 -34.06 16.37
C SER A 24 17.26 -32.71 16.91
N LEU A 25 16.94 -32.64 18.20
CA LEU A 25 16.50 -31.39 18.85
C LEU A 25 17.66 -30.38 18.96
N ILE A 26 18.87 -30.83 19.29
CA ILE A 26 20.05 -29.96 19.30
C ILE A 26 20.30 -29.39 17.91
N ALA A 27 20.18 -30.21 16.85
CA ALA A 27 20.30 -29.74 15.47
C ALA A 27 19.21 -28.71 15.12
N GLN A 28 17.95 -28.95 15.50
CA GLN A 28 16.85 -28.01 15.29
C GLN A 28 17.08 -26.68 16.00
N LEU A 29 17.41 -26.71 17.29
CA LEU A 29 17.72 -25.51 18.07
C LEU A 29 18.93 -24.77 17.51
N SER A 30 19.95 -25.49 17.02
CA SER A 30 21.11 -24.87 16.38
C SER A 30 20.74 -24.16 15.08
N ASN A 31 19.85 -24.74 14.29
CA ASN A 31 19.36 -24.14 13.05
C ASN A 31 18.49 -22.92 13.34
N GLU A 32 17.58 -22.99 14.32
CA GLU A 32 16.77 -21.85 14.74
C GLU A 32 17.64 -20.71 15.28
N LEU A 33 18.66 -21.04 16.08
CA LEU A 33 19.60 -20.05 16.61
C LEU A 33 20.43 -19.39 15.50
N LEU A 34 20.86 -20.15 14.48
CA LEU A 34 21.53 -19.59 13.31
C LEU A 34 20.60 -18.69 12.48
N ALA A 35 19.36 -19.12 12.27
CA ALA A 35 18.35 -18.33 11.55
C ALA A 35 18.03 -17.02 12.28
N GLU A 36 17.88 -17.04 13.61
CA GLU A 36 17.67 -15.81 14.37
C GLU A 36 18.92 -14.92 14.41
N ARG A 37 20.14 -15.47 14.42
CA ARG A 37 21.37 -14.68 14.28
C ARG A 37 21.43 -13.98 12.93
N GLU A 38 21.09 -14.67 11.85
CA GLU A 38 21.05 -14.10 10.49
C GLU A 38 19.98 -13.00 10.38
N LYS A 39 18.79 -13.24 10.94
CA LYS A 39 17.71 -12.25 11.00
C LYS A 39 18.10 -11.01 11.81
N CYS A 40 18.73 -11.18 12.98
CA CYS A 40 19.26 -10.07 13.78
C CYS A 40 20.32 -9.27 13.01
N LEU A 41 21.23 -9.95 12.29
CA LEU A 41 22.23 -9.29 11.43
C LEU A 41 21.55 -8.45 10.33
N GLN A 42 20.52 -9.00 9.69
CA GLN A 42 19.78 -8.33 8.63
C GLN A 42 19.05 -7.08 9.15
N LEU A 43 18.36 -7.21 10.28
CA LEU A 43 17.69 -6.08 10.94
C LEU A 43 18.68 -4.99 11.36
N SER A 44 19.88 -5.37 11.83
CA SER A 44 20.93 -4.41 12.18
C SER A 44 21.38 -3.59 10.96
N LYS A 45 21.56 -4.24 9.81
CA LYS A 45 21.93 -3.55 8.55
C LYS A 45 20.82 -2.62 8.07
N GLU A 46 19.57 -3.06 8.15
CA GLU A 46 18.41 -2.24 7.77
C GLU A 46 18.31 -1.00 8.65
N LEU A 47 18.47 -1.16 9.98
CA LEU A 47 18.48 -0.07 10.95
C LEU A 47 19.61 0.93 10.68
N GLU A 48 20.81 0.47 10.37
CA GLU A 48 21.93 1.37 9.98
C GLU A 48 21.61 2.17 8.72
N SER A 49 21.02 1.52 7.72
CA SER A 49 20.62 2.19 6.48
C SER A 49 19.54 3.27 6.72
N GLU A 50 18.63 3.03 7.66
CA GLU A 50 17.58 3.96 8.03
C GLU A 50 18.14 5.15 8.82
N LYS A 51 19.05 4.90 9.77
CA LYS A 51 19.78 5.97 10.48
C LYS A 51 20.54 6.88 9.52
N LEU A 52 21.18 6.30 8.50
CA LEU A 52 21.91 7.09 7.50
C LEU A 52 20.98 7.97 6.67
N LYS A 53 19.84 7.45 6.22
CA LYS A 53 18.80 8.24 5.51
C LYS A 53 18.26 9.35 6.41
N TYR A 54 17.99 9.05 7.66
CA TYR A 54 17.50 10.02 8.64
C TYR A 54 18.52 11.17 8.80
N HIS A 55 19.80 10.84 8.97
CA HIS A 55 20.85 11.85 9.08
C HIS A 55 21.01 12.71 7.81
N GLN A 56 20.88 12.12 6.62
CA GLN A 56 20.86 12.87 5.36
C GLN A 56 19.71 13.87 5.30
N LEU A 57 18.52 13.46 5.75
CA LEU A 57 17.36 14.34 5.81
C LEU A 57 17.55 15.48 6.82
N GLU A 58 18.08 15.18 8.01
CA GLU A 58 18.41 16.21 9.01
C GLU A 58 19.44 17.22 8.49
N SER A 59 20.46 16.75 7.77
CA SER A 59 21.45 17.63 7.14
C SER A 59 20.80 18.53 6.10
N CYS A 60 19.94 17.98 5.22
CA CYS A 60 19.20 18.76 4.22
C CYS A 60 18.29 19.83 4.86
N LEU A 61 17.54 19.45 5.90
CA LEU A 61 16.70 20.39 6.66
C LEU A 61 17.53 21.48 7.33
N SER A 62 18.70 21.12 7.86
CA SER A 62 19.63 22.08 8.48
C SER A 62 20.18 23.07 7.45
N SER A 63 20.54 22.62 6.25
CA SER A 63 20.97 23.48 5.14
C SER A 63 19.87 24.46 4.71
N ILE A 64 18.64 23.97 4.54
CA ILE A 64 17.48 24.82 4.19
C ILE A 64 17.21 25.86 5.29
N SER A 65 17.32 25.46 6.56
CA SER A 65 17.11 26.36 7.71
C SER A 65 18.18 27.45 7.80
N GLN A 66 19.44 27.12 7.52
CA GLN A 66 20.56 28.08 7.57
C GLN A 66 20.57 29.05 6.38
N GLU A 67 20.21 28.59 5.18
CA GLU A 67 20.08 29.44 3.98
C GLU A 67 18.91 30.45 4.08
N GLY A 68 17.98 30.25 5.01
CA GLY A 68 16.85 31.16 5.29
C GLY A 68 17.22 32.53 5.85
N THR A 69 18.50 32.82 6.13
CA THR A 69 18.95 34.15 6.64
C THR A 69 19.67 35.02 5.60
N ALA A 70 20.08 34.46 4.46
CA ALA A 70 20.79 35.20 3.42
C ALA A 70 20.11 35.01 2.05
N LYS A 71 19.04 35.78 1.83
CA LYS A 71 18.45 36.02 0.49
C LYS A 71 18.04 34.73 -0.25
N MET A 72 17.16 33.92 0.35
CA MET A 72 16.30 33.10 -0.50
C MET A 72 15.50 34.04 -1.43
N PRO A 73 15.42 33.79 -2.75
CA PRO A 73 14.39 34.40 -3.56
C PRO A 73 13.08 34.04 -2.88
N ARG A 74 12.28 35.08 -2.58
CA ARG A 74 11.00 34.98 -1.89
C ARG A 74 10.03 34.16 -2.76
N THR A 75 10.22 32.84 -2.82
CA THR A 75 9.19 31.91 -3.24
C THR A 75 8.18 31.93 -2.11
N GLU A 76 7.25 32.86 -2.24
CA GLU A 76 5.86 32.73 -1.84
C GLU A 76 5.67 31.72 -0.72
N SER A 77 5.84 32.24 0.49
CA SER A 77 5.29 31.68 1.70
C SER A 77 3.96 30.99 1.38
N TRP A 78 3.78 29.77 1.83
CA TRP A 78 2.49 29.07 1.72
C TRP A 78 1.32 29.85 2.34
N ASN A 79 1.60 30.92 3.11
CA ASN A 79 0.61 31.86 3.62
C ASN A 79 0.26 33.01 2.65
N SER A 80 1.08 33.29 1.63
CA SER A 80 0.76 34.28 0.59
C SER A 80 -0.30 33.78 -0.40
N ILE A 81 -0.47 32.47 -0.58
CA ILE A 81 -1.57 31.91 -1.39
C ILE A 81 -2.91 32.02 -0.64
N ALA A 82 -2.90 32.10 0.69
CA ALA A 82 -4.12 32.35 1.47
C ALA A 82 -4.56 33.83 1.44
N SER A 83 -3.70 34.76 0.98
CA SER A 83 -4.06 36.18 0.85
C SER A 83 -4.61 36.57 -0.53
N THR A 84 -4.49 35.73 -1.56
CA THR A 84 -5.17 35.98 -2.85
C THR A 84 -6.56 35.34 -2.93
N THR A 85 -6.99 34.60 -1.90
CA THR A 85 -8.39 34.16 -1.77
C THR A 85 -9.30 35.18 -1.11
N ALA A 86 -8.77 36.27 -0.54
CA ALA A 86 -9.57 37.36 0.01
C ALA A 86 -10.23 38.24 -1.08
N ASP A 87 -9.82 38.11 -2.34
CA ASP A 87 -10.43 38.81 -3.48
C ASP A 87 -11.51 37.98 -4.19
N PHE A 88 -11.83 36.78 -3.69
CA PHE A 88 -12.92 35.92 -4.19
C PHE A 88 -14.08 35.79 -3.20
N GLU A 89 -14.31 36.81 -2.35
CA GLU A 89 -15.44 36.83 -1.41
C GLU A 89 -16.83 36.91 -2.09
N ASP A 90 -16.90 37.10 -3.42
CA ASP A 90 -18.19 37.24 -4.13
C ASP A 90 -18.45 36.23 -5.28
N GLU A 91 -17.53 35.32 -5.60
CA GLU A 91 -17.77 34.34 -6.67
C GLU A 91 -18.22 32.99 -6.12
N LYS A 92 -19.51 32.71 -6.33
CA LYS A 92 -20.14 31.40 -6.13
C LYS A 92 -19.17 30.28 -6.57
N PRO A 93 -18.91 29.27 -5.74
CA PRO A 93 -17.93 28.24 -6.04
C PRO A 93 -18.24 27.60 -7.41
N LEU A 94 -17.33 27.77 -8.36
CA LEU A 94 -17.43 27.16 -9.69
C LEU A 94 -17.49 25.64 -9.52
N VAL A 95 -18.68 25.08 -9.79
CA VAL A 95 -18.95 23.66 -9.61
C VAL A 95 -17.99 22.84 -10.47
N GLY A 96 -17.17 22.02 -9.82
CA GLY A 96 -16.23 21.11 -10.48
C GLY A 96 -14.75 21.44 -10.30
N ILE A 97 -14.42 22.65 -9.82
CA ILE A 97 -13.03 23.03 -9.50
C ILE A 97 -12.86 22.97 -7.98
N TYR A 98 -12.04 22.02 -7.52
CA TYR A 98 -11.68 21.92 -6.11
C TYR A 98 -10.34 22.57 -5.86
N PRO A 99 -10.21 23.39 -4.80
CA PRO A 99 -8.91 23.78 -4.29
C PRO A 99 -8.02 22.55 -4.03
N PRO A 100 -6.69 22.67 -4.19
CA PRO A 100 -5.77 21.53 -4.08
C PRO A 100 -5.96 20.69 -2.82
N HIS A 101 -6.12 21.33 -1.67
CA HIS A 101 -6.31 20.66 -0.38
C HIS A 101 -7.62 19.84 -0.31
N ILE A 102 -8.72 20.36 -0.85
CA ILE A 102 -10.00 19.62 -0.91
C ILE A 102 -9.89 18.45 -1.88
N ARG A 103 -9.21 18.66 -3.01
CA ARG A 103 -9.01 17.63 -4.02
C ARG A 103 -8.23 16.44 -3.46
N GLU A 104 -7.16 16.72 -2.73
CA GLU A 104 -6.34 15.71 -2.06
C GLU A 104 -7.17 14.88 -1.08
N GLN A 105 -7.95 15.54 -0.21
CA GLN A 105 -8.83 14.86 0.74
C GLN A 105 -9.87 13.97 0.04
N LYS A 106 -10.48 14.46 -1.06
CA LYS A 106 -11.45 13.69 -1.85
C LYS A 106 -10.80 12.48 -2.53
N ILE A 107 -9.61 12.64 -3.09
CA ILE A 107 -8.84 11.54 -3.70
C ILE A 107 -8.52 10.48 -2.64
N LEU A 108 -8.04 10.89 -1.47
CA LEU A 108 -7.71 9.97 -0.38
C LEU A 108 -8.94 9.17 0.06
N ARG A 109 -10.07 9.85 0.30
CA ARG A 109 -11.35 9.20 0.66
C ARG A 109 -11.80 8.20 -0.41
N TYR A 110 -11.67 8.56 -1.69
CA TYR A 110 -12.02 7.67 -2.80
C TYR A 110 -11.13 6.42 -2.84
N LYS A 111 -9.81 6.57 -2.69
CA LYS A 111 -8.87 5.45 -2.64
C LYS A 111 -9.17 4.50 -1.47
N MET A 112 -9.43 5.05 -0.29
CA MET A 112 -9.84 4.27 0.88
C MET A 112 -11.15 3.52 0.65
N LYS A 113 -12.14 4.15 0.01
CA LYS A 113 -13.40 3.50 -0.39
C LYS A 113 -13.15 2.31 -1.32
N LEU A 114 -12.32 2.47 -2.35
CA LEU A 114 -11.97 1.39 -3.27
C LEU A 114 -11.28 0.23 -2.56
N GLN A 115 -10.34 0.52 -1.66
CA GLN A 115 -9.63 -0.51 -0.90
C GLN A 115 -10.61 -1.34 -0.04
N ARG A 116 -11.47 -0.67 0.73
CA ARG A 116 -12.52 -1.34 1.53
C ARG A 116 -13.46 -2.17 0.64
N TYR A 117 -13.84 -1.64 -0.52
CA TYR A 117 -14.70 -2.36 -1.46
C TYR A 117 -14.02 -3.62 -2.00
N ARG A 118 -12.75 -3.55 -2.40
CA ARG A 118 -11.97 -4.71 -2.90
C ARG A 118 -11.76 -5.78 -1.83
N GLN A 119 -11.60 -5.39 -0.57
CA GLN A 119 -11.50 -6.33 0.55
C GLN A 119 -12.84 -7.05 0.80
N LYS A 120 -13.95 -6.30 0.75
CA LYS A 120 -15.29 -6.84 1.01
C LYS A 120 -15.85 -7.67 -0.15
N VAL A 121 -15.67 -7.19 -1.37
CA VAL A 121 -16.20 -7.81 -2.58
C VAL A 121 -15.09 -8.63 -3.23
N LYS A 122 -15.08 -9.93 -2.93
CA LYS A 122 -14.31 -10.89 -3.73
C LYS A 122 -14.87 -10.85 -5.15
N ILE A 123 -14.01 -10.66 -6.15
CA ILE A 123 -14.37 -10.75 -7.57
C ILE A 123 -14.69 -12.22 -7.84
N SER A 124 -15.92 -12.64 -7.50
CA SER A 124 -16.40 -14.02 -7.66
C SER A 124 -16.91 -14.31 -9.06
N ARG A 125 -17.11 -13.28 -9.90
CA ARG A 125 -17.50 -13.47 -11.29
C ARG A 125 -16.26 -13.72 -12.15
N SER A 126 -15.69 -14.92 -12.08
CA SER A 126 -15.13 -15.50 -13.29
C SER A 126 -16.31 -15.74 -14.22
N PHE A 127 -16.55 -14.80 -15.13
CA PHE A 127 -17.75 -14.82 -15.96
C PHE A 127 -17.57 -15.77 -17.14
N GLN A 128 -17.31 -17.04 -16.85
CA GLN A 128 -17.09 -18.10 -17.83
C GLN A 128 -18.34 -18.36 -18.69
N GLY A 129 -19.53 -18.26 -18.09
CA GLY A 129 -20.79 -18.61 -18.76
C GLY A 129 -21.08 -17.84 -20.04
N ARG A 130 -20.92 -16.51 -20.10
CA ARG A 130 -21.18 -15.77 -21.37
C ARG A 130 -20.09 -15.97 -22.41
N SER A 131 -18.83 -16.14 -22.00
CA SER A 131 -17.72 -16.40 -22.93
C SER A 131 -17.86 -17.78 -23.58
N GLU A 132 -18.22 -18.80 -22.80
CA GLU A 132 -18.53 -20.14 -23.31
C GLU A 132 -19.77 -20.13 -24.21
N THR A 133 -20.86 -19.51 -23.76
CA THR A 133 -22.08 -19.40 -24.58
C THR A 133 -21.82 -18.65 -25.89
N ALA A 134 -21.00 -17.58 -25.86
CA ALA A 134 -20.64 -16.81 -27.05
C ALA A 134 -19.67 -17.55 -28.01
N ARG A 135 -18.96 -18.58 -27.52
CA ARG A 135 -18.09 -19.44 -28.32
C ARG A 135 -18.91 -20.43 -29.16
N HIS A 136 -20.02 -20.92 -28.62
CA HIS A 136 -20.88 -21.92 -29.29
C HIS A 136 -22.01 -21.31 -30.13
N LYS A 137 -22.31 -20.01 -29.99
CA LYS A 137 -23.33 -19.33 -30.82
C LYS A 137 -22.86 -19.16 -32.26
N LEU A 138 -23.74 -19.51 -33.20
CA LEU A 138 -23.52 -19.34 -34.64
C LEU A 138 -23.23 -17.87 -34.98
N ARG A 139 -22.22 -17.64 -35.83
CA ARG A 139 -21.87 -16.31 -36.36
C ARG A 139 -21.77 -16.33 -37.87
N VAL A 140 -22.26 -15.26 -38.49
CA VAL A 140 -22.04 -14.97 -39.92
C VAL A 140 -21.43 -13.57 -39.99
N LYS A 141 -20.24 -13.45 -40.59
CA LYS A 141 -19.47 -12.19 -40.67
C LYS A 141 -19.30 -11.50 -39.31
N GLY A 142 -19.01 -12.28 -38.26
CA GLY A 142 -18.74 -11.78 -36.90
C GLY A 142 -19.99 -11.41 -36.08
N LYS A 143 -21.20 -11.46 -36.64
CA LYS A 143 -22.47 -11.19 -35.92
C LYS A 143 -23.15 -12.48 -35.52
N PHE A 144 -23.74 -12.53 -34.32
CA PHE A 144 -24.53 -13.69 -33.87
C PHE A 144 -25.81 -13.82 -34.69
N VAL A 145 -26.15 -15.05 -35.07
CA VAL A 145 -27.36 -15.38 -35.83
C VAL A 145 -28.23 -16.28 -34.97
N LYS A 146 -29.55 -16.05 -34.97
CA LYS A 146 -30.51 -16.97 -34.34
C LYS A 146 -30.44 -18.28 -35.12
N SER A 147 -30.29 -19.42 -34.46
CA SER A 147 -30.35 -20.72 -35.14
C SER A 147 -31.62 -20.74 -35.97
N PHE A 148 -31.47 -20.77 -37.28
CA PHE A 148 -32.59 -20.95 -38.18
C PHE A 148 -33.15 -22.33 -37.87
N ASP A 149 -34.44 -22.39 -37.50
CA ASP A 149 -35.18 -23.63 -37.50
C ASP A 149 -34.98 -24.27 -38.88
N ASN A 150 -34.57 -25.53 -38.90
CA ASN A 150 -34.34 -26.31 -40.12
C ASN A 150 -35.53 -26.14 -41.07
N ASN A 151 -35.39 -25.26 -42.05
CA ASN A 151 -36.21 -25.22 -43.25
C ASN A 151 -35.46 -24.38 -44.29
N LEU A 152 -34.98 -25.08 -45.33
CA LEU A 152 -34.77 -24.57 -46.69
C LEU A 152 -33.66 -23.50 -46.84
N ILE A 153 -32.58 -23.74 -47.58
CA ILE A 153 -32.54 -23.99 -49.04
C ILE A 153 -31.18 -24.61 -49.39
N ASP A 154 -31.22 -25.72 -50.14
CA ASP A 154 -30.12 -26.19 -50.98
C ASP A 154 -29.70 -25.11 -51.96
N LEU A 155 -28.40 -24.80 -52.03
CA LEU A 155 -27.70 -24.26 -53.21
C LEU A 155 -26.21 -24.56 -53.10
#